data_AF-A0A972ICX3-F1
#
_entry.id   AF-A0A972ICX3-F1
#
_cell.length_a   1.000
_cell.length_b   1.000
_cell.length_c   1.000
_cell.angle_alpha   90.00
_cell.angle_beta   90.00
_cell.angle_gamma   90.00
#
_symmetry.space_group_name_H-M   'P 1'
#
loop_
_entity.id
_entity.type
_entity.pdbx_description
1 polymer ?
#
loop_
_entity_poly.entity_id
_entity_poly.type
_entity_poly.pdbx_seq_one_letter_code
_entity_poly.pdbx_strand_id
1 'polypeptide(L)'
;MNKYFFKTAARVFVDYITTVFLFCAFLISVLLIATPETARPWLIGYSLVWFIMMMMMIYSRMKQVAQKEVIPQYDLHPYPYKGFVYGLFAMIPNLLVALLNSIVIFPKDIFNARKLLVVKLIFGPLHAFVEMTGDTPLSFFLVCLIVPIIAGAGYLMGYYGIYPMARFLGKKE
;
A
#
# COMPACT_ATOMS: atom_id res chain seq x y z
N MET A 1 24.97 1.08 -4.41
CA MET A 1 23.67 1.75 -4.61
C MET A 1 22.51 0.78 -4.84
N ASN A 2 22.57 -0.14 -5.83
CA ASN A 2 21.42 -0.98 -6.24
C ASN A 2 20.88 -1.91 -5.13
N LYS A 3 21.74 -2.62 -4.37
CA LYS A 3 21.29 -3.57 -3.34
C LYS A 3 20.47 -2.91 -2.22
N TYR A 4 20.88 -1.73 -1.77
CA TYR A 4 20.16 -0.98 -0.74
C TYR A 4 18.81 -0.51 -1.27
N PHE A 5 18.77 -0.03 -2.51
CA PHE A 5 17.54 0.43 -3.14
C PHE A 5 16.49 -0.69 -3.22
N PHE A 6 16.85 -1.85 -3.77
CA PHE A 6 15.96 -3.01 -3.87
C PHE A 6 15.52 -3.52 -2.50
N LYS A 7 16.41 -3.53 -1.51
CA LYS A 7 16.08 -3.93 -0.14
C LYS A 7 15.04 -2.99 0.49
N THR A 8 15.14 -1.69 0.25
CA THR A 8 14.18 -0.72 0.78
C THR A 8 12.82 -0.85 0.10
N ALA A 9 12.77 -0.92 -1.24
CA ALA A 9 11.53 -1.16 -1.97
C ALA A 9 10.86 -2.49 -1.57
N ALA A 10 11.65 -3.56 -1.43
CA ALA A 10 11.15 -4.86 -0.97
C ALA A 10 10.53 -4.78 0.44
N ARG A 11 11.08 -3.97 1.35
CA ARG A 11 10.48 -3.79 2.68
C ARG A 11 9.13 -3.09 2.63
N VAL A 12 8.96 -2.11 1.74
CA VAL A 12 7.65 -1.46 1.52
C VAL A 12 6.65 -2.48 0.97
N PHE A 13 7.08 -3.32 0.03
CA PHE A 13 6.24 -4.41 -0.48
C PHE A 13 5.90 -5.45 0.59
N VAL A 14 6.83 -5.78 1.49
CA VAL A 14 6.57 -6.68 2.62
C VAL A 14 5.53 -6.09 3.57
N ASP A 15 5.59 -4.79 3.87
CA ASP A 15 4.54 -4.15 4.69
C ASP A 15 3.17 -4.26 4.02
N TYR A 16 3.11 -4.02 2.71
CA TYR A 16 1.88 -4.19 1.91
C TYR A 16 1.35 -5.63 1.95
N ILE A 17 2.20 -6.63 1.69
CA ILE A 17 1.79 -8.05 1.71
C ILE A 17 1.40 -8.49 3.12
N THR A 18 2.06 -7.97 4.14
CA THR A 18 1.70 -8.23 5.54
C THR A 18 0.28 -7.75 5.82
N THR A 19 -0.08 -6.54 5.38
CA THR A 19 -1.45 -6.05 5.57
C THR A 19 -2.48 -6.76 4.71
N VAL A 20 -2.14 -7.18 3.48
CA VAL A 20 -3.01 -8.06 2.67
C VAL A 20 -3.24 -9.39 3.39
N PHE A 21 -2.19 -10.01 3.90
CA PHE A 21 -2.29 -11.28 4.63
C PHE A 21 -3.20 -11.14 5.86
N LEU A 22 -3.01 -10.09 6.66
CA LEU A 22 -3.86 -9.82 7.82
C LEU A 22 -5.30 -9.50 7.40
N PHE A 23 -5.49 -8.70 6.35
CA PHE A 23 -6.80 -8.44 5.76
C PHE A 23 -7.52 -9.74 5.40
N CYS A 24 -6.83 -10.69 4.73
CA CYS A 24 -7.42 -11.97 4.37
C CYS A 24 -7.69 -12.86 5.60
N ALA A 25 -6.76 -12.92 6.56
CA ALA A 25 -6.89 -13.74 7.76
C ALA A 25 -8.11 -13.34 8.60
N PHE A 26 -8.39 -12.04 8.73
CA PHE A 26 -9.52 -11.52 9.48
C PHE A 26 -10.77 -11.30 8.62
N LEU A 27 -10.74 -11.62 7.32
CA LEU A 27 -11.88 -11.42 6.42
C LEU A 27 -13.08 -12.26 6.84
N ILE A 28 -12.84 -13.46 7.39
CA ILE A 28 -13.90 -14.36 7.85
C ILE A 28 -14.79 -13.68 8.91
N SER A 29 -14.22 -12.83 9.77
CA SER A 29 -14.97 -12.09 10.78
C SER A 29 -16.01 -11.17 10.17
N VAL A 30 -15.70 -10.55 9.02
CA VAL A 30 -16.65 -9.71 8.29
C VAL A 30 -17.74 -10.55 7.63
N LEU A 31 -17.37 -11.69 7.04
CA LEU A 31 -18.32 -12.59 6.37
C LEU A 31 -19.33 -13.21 7.35
N LEU A 32 -18.97 -13.37 8.63
CA LEU A 32 -19.86 -13.89 9.67
C LEU A 32 -20.88 -12.84 10.15
N ILE A 33 -20.52 -11.56 10.12
CA ILE A 33 -21.35 -10.46 10.65
C ILE A 33 -22.22 -9.84 9.54
N ALA A 34 -21.73 -9.85 8.30
CA ALA A 34 -22.40 -9.20 7.18
C ALA A 34 -23.61 -10.00 6.69
N THR A 35 -24.74 -9.31 6.52
CA THR A 35 -25.87 -9.80 5.73
C THR A 35 -25.64 -9.51 4.23
N PRO A 36 -26.35 -10.17 3.30
CA PRO A 36 -26.18 -9.92 1.86
C PRO A 36 -26.31 -8.43 1.47
N GLU A 37 -27.21 -7.69 2.13
CA GLU A 37 -27.46 -6.27 1.87
C GLU A 37 -26.37 -5.36 2.46
N THR A 38 -25.71 -5.79 3.54
CA THR A 38 -24.70 -5.00 4.26
C THR A 38 -23.27 -5.43 3.94
N ALA A 39 -23.08 -6.53 3.20
CA ALA A 39 -21.75 -7.07 2.89
C ALA A 39 -20.84 -6.09 2.16
N ARG A 40 -21.38 -5.35 1.18
CA ARG A 40 -20.62 -4.35 0.43
C ARG A 40 -20.10 -3.21 1.33
N PRO A 41 -20.94 -2.48 2.09
CA PRO A 41 -20.45 -1.42 2.96
C PRO A 41 -19.53 -1.95 4.08
N TRP A 42 -19.80 -3.14 4.63
CA TRP A 42 -18.91 -3.77 5.61
C TRP A 42 -17.52 -4.04 5.04
N LEU A 43 -17.42 -4.58 3.82
CA LEU A 43 -16.15 -4.87 3.17
C LEU A 43 -15.36 -3.59 2.87
N ILE A 44 -16.05 -2.52 2.46
CA ILE A 44 -15.43 -1.20 2.24
C ILE A 44 -14.87 -0.66 3.57
N GLY A 45 -15.69 -0.60 4.63
CA GLY A 45 -15.25 -0.13 5.94
C GLY A 45 -14.10 -0.96 6.51
N TYR A 46 -14.18 -2.28 6.40
CA TYR A 46 -13.12 -3.19 6.79
C TYR A 46 -11.81 -2.94 6.02
N SER A 47 -11.88 -2.75 4.70
CA SER A 47 -10.71 -2.43 3.90
C SER A 47 -10.05 -1.10 4.29
N LEU A 48 -10.82 -0.10 4.74
CA LEU A 48 -10.29 1.18 5.23
C LEU A 48 -9.52 1.04 6.55
N VAL A 49 -9.92 0.13 7.43
CA VAL A 49 -9.16 -0.15 8.67
C VAL A 49 -7.78 -0.70 8.32
N TRP A 50 -7.73 -1.69 7.42
CA TRP A 50 -6.46 -2.26 6.97
C TRP A 50 -5.64 -1.31 6.11
N PHE A 51 -6.29 -0.43 5.36
CA PHE A 51 -5.65 0.67 4.67
C PHE A 51 -4.88 1.56 5.64
N ILE A 52 -5.51 1.99 6.74
CA ILE A 52 -4.88 2.86 7.74
C ILE A 52 -3.67 2.15 8.36
N MET A 53 -3.79 0.87 8.70
CA MET A 53 -2.67 0.06 9.20
C MET A 53 -1.51 0.01 8.20
N MET A 54 -1.80 -0.29 6.93
CA MET A 54 -0.81 -0.31 5.85
C MET A 54 -0.15 1.06 5.68
N MET A 55 -0.94 2.13 5.68
CA MET A 55 -0.48 3.49 5.57
C MET A 55 0.51 3.84 6.69
N MET A 56 0.17 3.53 7.94
CA MET A 56 1.04 3.79 9.09
C MET A 56 2.38 3.03 9.01
N MET A 57 2.34 1.75 8.62
CA MET A 57 3.54 0.92 8.47
C MET A 57 4.49 1.50 7.41
N ILE A 58 3.96 1.75 6.21
CA ILE A 58 4.75 2.27 5.08
C ILE A 58 5.27 3.68 5.39
N TYR A 59 4.41 4.56 5.90
CA TYR A 59 4.77 5.93 6.26
C TYR A 59 5.90 5.95 7.30
N SER A 60 5.74 5.21 8.40
CA SER A 60 6.72 5.16 9.50
C SER A 60 8.06 4.59 9.01
N ARG A 61 8.02 3.52 8.22
CA ARG A 61 9.23 2.93 7.64
C ARG A 61 9.96 3.93 6.75
N MET A 62 9.25 4.60 5.85
CA MET A 62 9.88 5.53 4.91
C MET A 62 10.44 6.76 5.60
N LYS A 63 9.79 7.22 6.67
CA LYS A 63 10.34 8.25 7.55
C LYS A 63 11.66 7.83 8.17
N GLN A 64 11.74 6.62 8.73
CA GLN A 64 12.99 6.09 9.33
C GLN A 64 14.10 5.89 8.29
N VAL A 65 13.74 5.50 7.06
CA VAL A 65 14.69 5.37 5.96
C VAL A 65 15.30 6.74 5.64
N ALA A 66 14.47 7.77 5.42
CA ALA A 66 14.97 9.11 5.11
C ALA A 66 15.86 9.68 6.22
N GLN A 67 15.48 9.48 7.48
CA GLN A 67 16.30 9.92 8.63
C GLN A 67 17.70 9.30 8.62
N LYS A 68 17.82 8.03 8.25
CA LYS A 68 19.12 7.35 8.14
C LYS A 68 19.91 7.84 6.94
N GLU A 69 19.23 8.09 5.81
CA GLU A 69 19.88 8.55 4.58
C GLU A 69 20.41 9.99 4.66
N VAL A 70 19.79 10.85 5.48
CA VAL A 70 20.24 12.24 5.67
C VAL A 70 21.51 12.32 6.55
N ILE A 71 21.78 11.31 7.38
CA ILE A 71 22.97 11.30 8.24
C ILE A 71 24.22 11.10 7.36
N PRO A 72 25.21 12.02 7.40
CA PRO A 72 26.39 11.99 6.51
C PRO A 72 27.25 10.73 6.63
N GLN A 73 27.11 9.98 7.71
CA GLN A 73 27.90 8.79 8.03
C GLN A 73 27.69 7.61 7.05
N TYR A 74 26.61 7.60 6.28
CA TYR A 74 26.25 6.46 5.44
C TYR A 74 26.67 6.58 3.97
N ASP A 75 27.28 7.70 3.54
CA ASP A 75 27.60 7.99 2.13
C ASP A 75 26.45 7.66 1.16
N LEU A 76 25.23 7.95 1.61
CA LEU A 76 24.02 7.80 0.82
C LEU A 76 23.75 9.14 0.14
N HIS A 77 23.24 9.10 -1.09
CA HIS A 77 22.74 10.30 -1.78
C HIS A 77 21.24 10.43 -1.49
N PRO A 78 20.84 11.21 -0.46
CA PRO A 78 19.44 11.44 -0.18
C PRO A 78 18.85 12.40 -1.22
N TYR A 79 17.63 12.13 -1.65
CA TYR A 79 16.88 12.99 -2.56
C TYR A 79 15.41 13.01 -2.15
N PRO A 80 14.73 14.17 -2.07
CA PRO A 80 13.38 14.29 -1.51
C PRO A 80 12.35 13.35 -2.15
N TYR A 81 12.42 13.12 -3.48
CA TYR A 81 11.44 12.29 -4.16
C TYR A 81 11.76 10.78 -4.16
N LYS A 82 12.86 10.36 -3.53
CA LYS A 82 13.29 8.95 -3.51
C LYS A 82 12.23 8.03 -2.88
N GLY A 83 11.47 8.55 -1.91
CA GLY A 83 10.33 7.86 -1.30
C GLY A 83 9.26 7.39 -2.30
N PHE A 84 8.90 8.24 -3.26
CA PHE A 84 7.94 7.88 -4.31
C PHE A 84 8.48 6.77 -5.20
N VAL A 85 9.76 6.85 -5.56
CA VAL A 85 10.41 5.83 -6.39
C VAL A 85 10.45 4.49 -5.66
N TYR A 86 10.80 4.46 -4.37
CA TYR A 86 10.73 3.23 -3.57
C TYR A 86 9.32 2.62 -3.58
N GLY A 87 8.28 3.44 -3.39
CA GLY A 87 6.90 2.97 -3.41
C GLY A 87 6.45 2.47 -4.80
N LEU A 88 6.88 3.12 -5.89
CA LEU A 88 6.58 2.67 -7.25
C LEU A 88 7.21 1.31 -7.53
N PHE A 89 8.48 1.13 -7.18
CA PHE A 89 9.16 -0.16 -7.33
C PHE A 89 8.55 -1.25 -6.44
N ALA A 90 8.10 -0.90 -5.24
CA ALA A 90 7.42 -1.83 -4.35
C ALA A 90 6.09 -2.34 -4.96
N MET A 91 5.39 -1.53 -5.75
CA MET A 91 4.10 -1.88 -6.35
C MET A 91 4.19 -2.56 -7.72
N ILE A 92 5.39 -2.82 -8.25
CA ILE A 92 5.55 -3.55 -9.53
C ILE A 92 4.79 -4.89 -9.54
N PRO A 93 4.86 -5.74 -8.50
CA PRO A 93 4.10 -6.99 -8.48
C PRO A 93 2.59 -6.77 -8.60
N ASN A 94 2.04 -5.77 -7.91
CA ASN A 94 0.62 -5.43 -7.97
C ASN A 94 0.22 -4.85 -9.34
N LEU A 95 1.09 -4.05 -9.96
CA LEU A 95 0.87 -3.55 -11.32
C LEU A 95 0.84 -4.72 -12.33
N LEU A 96 1.67 -5.74 -12.15
CA LEU A 96 1.61 -6.96 -12.95
C LEU A 96 0.28 -7.70 -12.74
N VAL A 97 -0.22 -7.79 -11.51
CA VAL A 97 -1.55 -8.36 -11.23
C VAL A 97 -2.66 -7.56 -11.92
N ALA A 98 -2.61 -6.22 -11.87
CA ALA A 98 -3.56 -5.36 -12.57
C ALA A 98 -3.51 -5.56 -14.10
N LEU A 99 -2.30 -5.70 -14.65
CA LEU A 99 -2.09 -6.00 -16.06
C LEU A 99 -2.68 -7.36 -16.45
N LEU A 100 -2.39 -8.41 -15.68
CA LEU A 100 -2.94 -9.75 -15.91
C LEU A 100 -4.46 -9.74 -15.83
N ASN A 101 -5.05 -9.01 -14.88
CA ASN A 101 -6.50 -8.85 -14.79
C ASN A 101 -7.10 -8.22 -16.05
N SER A 102 -6.38 -7.28 -16.67
CA SER A 102 -6.82 -6.55 -17.87
C SER A 102 -6.72 -7.38 -19.15
N ILE A 103 -5.65 -8.17 -19.30
CA ILE A 103 -5.38 -8.90 -20.55
C ILE A 103 -5.96 -10.31 -20.58
N VAL A 104 -6.10 -10.97 -19.42
CA VAL A 104 -6.59 -12.36 -19.36
C VAL A 104 -8.10 -12.35 -19.30
N ILE A 105 -8.76 -12.67 -20.41
CA ILE A 105 -10.22 -12.79 -20.50
C ILE A 105 -10.56 -14.26 -20.73
N PHE A 106 -11.35 -14.84 -19.82
CA PHE A 106 -11.79 -16.23 -19.96
C PHE A 106 -13.08 -16.31 -20.78
N PRO A 107 -13.30 -17.38 -21.56
CA PRO A 107 -14.54 -17.58 -22.32
C PRO A 107 -15.78 -17.76 -21.44
N LYS A 108 -15.60 -18.23 -20.19
CA LYS A 108 -16.69 -18.44 -19.24
C LYS A 108 -16.72 -17.30 -18.22
N ASP A 109 -17.87 -16.65 -18.07
CA ASP A 109 -18.07 -15.52 -17.16
C ASP A 109 -17.75 -15.85 -15.70
N ILE A 110 -18.05 -17.09 -15.27
CA ILE A 110 -17.76 -17.53 -13.90
C ILE A 110 -16.26 -17.48 -13.56
N PHE A 111 -15.39 -17.68 -14.54
CA PHE A 111 -13.94 -17.59 -14.35
C PHE A 111 -13.47 -16.14 -14.30
N ASN A 112 -14.10 -15.24 -15.07
CA ASN A 112 -13.83 -13.80 -14.97
C ASN A 112 -14.26 -13.25 -13.61
N ALA A 113 -15.41 -13.68 -13.08
CA ALA A 113 -15.87 -13.31 -11.75
C ALA A 113 -14.91 -13.80 -10.65
N ARG A 114 -14.48 -15.07 -10.69
CA ARG A 114 -13.52 -15.61 -9.72
C ARG A 114 -12.16 -14.92 -9.80
N LYS A 115 -11.67 -14.64 -11.01
CA LYS A 115 -10.44 -13.85 -11.23
C LYS A 115 -10.56 -12.49 -10.54
N LEU A 116 -11.66 -11.76 -10.77
CA LEU A 116 -11.88 -10.45 -10.17
C LEU A 116 -11.89 -10.52 -8.64
N LEU A 117 -12.50 -11.55 -8.05
CA LEU A 117 -12.47 -11.75 -6.59
C LEU A 117 -11.05 -11.94 -6.07
N VAL A 118 -10.24 -12.78 -6.73
CA VAL A 118 -8.83 -12.98 -6.33
C VAL A 118 -8.02 -11.68 -6.44
N VAL A 119 -8.23 -10.92 -7.51
CA VAL A 119 -7.57 -9.62 -7.68
C VAL A 119 -8.00 -8.65 -6.57
N LYS A 120 -9.31 -8.57 -6.26
CA LYS A 120 -9.81 -7.74 -5.15
C LYS A 120 -9.21 -8.13 -3.79
N LEU A 121 -8.93 -9.41 -3.55
CA LEU A 121 -8.25 -9.86 -2.34
C LEU A 121 -6.78 -9.40 -2.29
N ILE A 122 -6.05 -9.49 -3.41
CA ILE A 122 -4.67 -8.97 -3.51
C ILE A 122 -4.65 -7.47 -3.21
N PHE A 123 -5.68 -6.75 -3.66
CA PHE A 123 -5.86 -5.33 -3.40
C PHE A 123 -6.61 -5.04 -2.08
N GLY A 124 -6.72 -6.00 -1.16
CA GLY A 124 -7.58 -5.92 0.04
C GLY A 124 -7.52 -4.59 0.81
N PRO A 125 -6.34 -4.15 1.30
CA PRO A 125 -6.18 -2.85 1.96
C PRO A 125 -6.44 -1.63 1.06
N LEU A 126 -6.55 -1.81 -0.25
CA LEU A 126 -6.89 -0.79 -1.24
C LEU A 126 -8.32 -0.96 -1.80
N HIS A 127 -9.08 -1.95 -1.34
CA HIS A 127 -10.35 -2.34 -1.93
C HIS A 127 -11.37 -1.19 -1.96
N ALA A 128 -11.48 -0.41 -0.88
CA ALA A 128 -12.33 0.78 -0.84
C ALA A 128 -12.08 1.72 -2.02
N PHE A 129 -10.82 1.95 -2.40
CA PHE A 129 -10.48 2.85 -3.50
C PHE A 129 -10.77 2.23 -4.87
N VAL A 130 -10.65 0.90 -5.01
CA VAL A 130 -11.05 0.20 -6.23
C VAL A 130 -12.55 0.32 -6.44
N GLU A 131 -13.34 0.14 -5.38
CA GLU A 131 -14.80 0.32 -5.42
C GLU A 131 -15.21 1.76 -5.73
N MET A 132 -14.54 2.75 -5.13
CA MET A 132 -14.80 4.17 -5.42
C MET A 132 -14.51 4.55 -6.87
N THR A 133 -13.62 3.80 -7.54
CA THR A 133 -13.26 4.03 -8.94
C THR A 133 -14.00 3.10 -9.91
N GLY A 134 -14.95 2.30 -9.43
CA GLY A 134 -15.88 1.53 -10.26
C GLY A 134 -15.38 0.17 -10.76
N ASP A 135 -14.41 -0.47 -10.09
CA ASP A 135 -13.92 -1.83 -10.40
C ASP A 135 -13.44 -2.05 -11.86
N THR A 136 -13.05 -0.98 -12.54
CA THR A 136 -12.55 -1.08 -13.91
C THR A 136 -11.11 -1.61 -13.94
N PRO A 137 -10.62 -2.17 -15.06
CA PRO A 137 -9.20 -2.50 -15.18
C PRO A 137 -8.27 -1.33 -14.83
N LEU A 138 -8.67 -0.11 -15.22
CA LEU A 138 -7.95 1.13 -14.93
C LEU A 138 -7.93 1.48 -13.44
N SER A 139 -8.99 1.14 -12.70
CA SER A 139 -9.09 1.33 -11.24
C SER A 139 -7.92 0.68 -10.51
N PHE A 140 -7.56 -0.56 -10.88
CA PHE A 140 -6.46 -1.30 -10.26
C PHE A 140 -5.10 -0.65 -10.47
N PHE A 141 -4.87 -0.01 -11.62
CA PHE A 141 -3.64 0.76 -11.86
C PHE A 141 -3.60 2.05 -11.06
N LEU A 142 -4.71 2.78 -10.98
CA LEU A 142 -4.78 4.05 -10.25
C LEU A 142 -4.54 3.85 -8.75
N VAL A 143 -5.15 2.82 -8.14
CA VAL A 143 -4.98 2.59 -6.70
C VAL A 143 -3.55 2.17 -6.33
N CYS A 144 -2.80 1.57 -7.26
CA CYS A 144 -1.37 1.29 -7.05
C CYS A 144 -0.56 2.56 -6.77
N LEU A 145 -1.02 3.75 -7.18
CA LEU A 145 -0.34 5.02 -6.93
C LEU A 145 -0.46 5.51 -5.48
N ILE A 146 -1.42 4.97 -4.72
CA ILE A 146 -1.63 5.33 -3.31
C ILE A 146 -0.39 4.98 -2.47
N VAL A 147 0.20 3.80 -2.69
CA VAL A 147 1.38 3.35 -1.94
C VAL A 147 2.61 4.24 -2.20
N PRO A 148 2.98 4.59 -3.45
CA PRO A 148 3.96 5.63 -3.75
C PRO A 148 3.72 6.97 -3.06
N ILE A 149 2.47 7.43 -3.01
CA ILE A 149 2.12 8.69 -2.33
C ILE A 149 2.41 8.60 -0.83
N ILE A 150 1.99 7.51 -0.17
CA ILE A 150 2.25 7.29 1.25
C ILE A 150 3.75 7.16 1.53
N ALA A 151 4.46 6.39 0.71
CA ALA A 151 5.90 6.18 0.83
C ALA A 151 6.67 7.50 0.64
N GLY A 152 6.28 8.29 -0.36
CA GLY A 152 6.79 9.64 -0.62
C GLY A 152 6.55 10.58 0.56
N ALA A 153 5.33 10.64 1.08
CA ALA A 153 4.97 11.47 2.22
C ALA A 153 5.77 11.11 3.48
N GLY A 154 5.91 9.81 3.79
CA GLY A 154 6.73 9.34 4.91
C GLY A 154 8.20 9.73 4.75
N TYR A 155 8.76 9.51 3.55
CA TYR A 155 10.15 9.86 3.26
C TYR A 155 10.41 11.36 3.35
N LEU A 156 9.56 12.21 2.75
CA LEU A 156 9.69 13.67 2.80
C LEU A 156 9.71 14.18 4.25
N MET A 157 8.84 13.63 5.10
CA MET A 157 8.77 14.00 6.51
C MET A 157 10.04 13.63 7.27
N GLY A 158 10.67 12.50 6.95
CA GLY A 158 11.96 12.13 7.51
C GLY A 158 13.12 12.95 6.94
N TYR A 159 13.05 13.30 5.66
CA TYR A 159 14.08 14.09 4.95
C TYR A 159 14.19 15.51 5.49
N TYR A 160 13.04 16.18 5.71
CA TYR A 160 12.99 17.54 6.25
C TYR A 160 13.05 17.60 7.79
N GLY A 161 13.22 16.45 8.47
CA GLY A 161 13.25 16.44 9.94
C GLY A 161 11.94 16.93 10.57
N ILE A 162 10.79 16.72 9.92
CA ILE A 162 9.50 17.15 10.48
C ILE A 162 9.01 16.08 11.45
N TYR A 163 8.99 16.43 12.74
CA TYR A 163 8.54 15.57 13.82
C TYR A 163 7.29 16.14 14.50
N PRO A 164 6.09 15.90 13.95
CA PRO A 164 4.85 16.40 14.55
C PRO A 164 4.75 15.99 16.03
N MET A 165 5.07 14.73 16.32
CA MET A 165 4.91 14.17 17.66
C MET A 165 6.00 14.58 18.66
N ALA A 166 7.23 14.83 18.21
CA ALA A 166 8.29 15.34 19.11
C ALA A 166 8.03 16.80 19.51
N ARG A 167 7.45 17.59 18.58
CA ARG A 167 7.04 18.97 18.81
C ARG A 167 5.86 19.07 19.79
N PHE A 168 4.91 18.12 19.74
CA PHE A 168 3.81 18.03 20.71
C PHE A 168 4.26 17.56 22.11
N LEU A 169 5.32 16.74 22.20
CA LEU A 169 5.84 16.21 23.47
C LEU A 169 6.93 17.09 24.10
N GLY A 170 7.19 18.29 23.58
CA GLY A 170 8.08 19.27 24.20
C GLY A 170 9.56 18.86 24.29
N LYS A 171 9.97 17.77 23.62
CA LYS A 171 11.39 17.41 23.55
C LYS A 171 12.08 18.36 22.57
N LYS A 172 12.76 19.37 23.13
CA LYS A 172 13.78 20.14 22.42
C LYS A 172 14.94 19.21 22.06
N GLU A 173 15.44 19.43 20.85
CA GLU A 173 16.53 18.69 20.18
C GLU A 173 17.76 18.49 21.07
#